data_AF-A0A8T3NVL1-F1
#
_entry.id   AF-A0A8T3NVL1-F1
#
_cell.length_a   1.000
_cell.length_b   1.000
_cell.length_c   1.000
_cell.angle_alpha   90.00
_cell.angle_beta   90.00
_cell.angle_gamma   90.00
#
_symmetry.space_group_name_H-M   'P 1'
#
loop_
_entity.id
_entity.type
_entity.pdbx_description
1 polymer ?
#
loop_
_entity_poly.entity_id
_entity_poly.type
_entity_poly.pdbx_seq_one_letter_code
_entity_poly.pdbx_strand_id
1 'polypeptide(L)' 'MSWYSNGIVALDVADPARPRYVGRFVPAFPGTDRSFGMWGVAVDPETNLVYASDIDQGLWILRPRGEARALP' A
#
# COMPACT_ATOMS: atom_id res chain seq x y z
N MET A 1 3.37 4.17 0.42
CA MET A 1 2.88 5.23 1.34
C MET A 1 1.57 4.78 1.96
N SER A 2 1.39 4.91 3.28
CA SER A 2 0.09 4.79 3.92
C SER A 2 -0.70 6.10 3.76
N TRP A 3 -1.99 6.01 3.44
CA TRP A 3 -2.90 7.14 3.28
C TRP A 3 -4.15 6.93 4.14
N TYR A 4 -3.98 6.47 5.39
CA TYR A 4 -5.03 6.28 6.40
C TYR A 4 -6.31 5.65 5.82
N SER A 5 -7.41 6.42 5.73
CA SER A 5 -8.71 5.97 5.23
C SER A 5 -8.71 5.61 3.75
N ASN A 6 -7.70 6.06 2.99
CA ASN A 6 -7.54 5.75 1.58
C ASN A 6 -6.63 4.55 1.31
N GLY A 7 -6.19 3.83 2.34
CA GLY A 7 -5.39 2.61 2.19
C GLY A 7 -3.92 2.91 1.88
N ILE A 8 -3.36 2.27 0.87
CA ILE A 8 -1.96 2.40 0.46
C ILE A 8 -1.87 2.82 -0.99
N VAL A 9 -0.97 3.75 -1.27
CA VAL A 9 -0.63 4.17 -2.63
C VAL A 9 0.83 3.81 -2.93
N ALA A 10 1.04 3.30 -4.14
CA ALA A 10 2.33 3.09 -4.75
C ALA A 10 2.60 4.19 -5.78
N LEU A 11 3.72 4.88 -5.62
CA LEU A 11 4.20 5.92 -6.52
C LEU A 11 5.57 5.49 -7.05
N ASP A 12 5.75 5.61 -8.35
CA ASP A 12 7.06 5.60 -9.01
C ASP A 12 7.66 7.01 -8.89
N VAL A 13 8.82 7.09 -8.24
CA VAL A 13 9.52 8.34 -7.90
C VAL A 13 10.89 8.43 -8.58
N ALA A 14 11.08 7.70 -9.69
CA ALA A 14 12.32 7.76 -10.47
C ALA A 14 12.64 9.18 -10.99
N ASP A 15 11.61 9.95 -11.34
CA ASP A 15 11.68 11.41 -11.53
C ASP A 15 10.98 12.11 -10.35
N PRO A 16 11.74 12.67 -9.38
CA PRO A 16 11.16 13.35 -8.22
C PRO A 16 10.31 14.59 -8.57
N ALA A 17 10.54 15.21 -9.73
CA ALA A 17 9.75 16.36 -10.18
C ALA A 17 8.41 15.93 -10.80
N ARG A 18 8.26 14.65 -11.16
CA ARG A 18 7.08 14.09 -11.83
C ARG A 18 6.75 12.69 -11.30
N PRO A 19 6.39 12.56 -10.01
CA PRO A 19 6.00 11.27 -9.44
C PRO A 19 4.78 10.71 -10.16
N ARG A 20 4.78 9.40 -10.41
CA ARG A 20 3.73 8.72 -11.17
C ARG A 20 2.99 7.73 -10.28
N TYR A 21 1.66 7.78 -10.30
CA TYR A 21 0.83 6.80 -9.61
C TYR A 21 0.87 5.46 -10.34
N VAL A 22 1.26 4.40 -9.64
CA VAL A 22 1.40 3.04 -10.21
C VAL A 22 0.50 2.00 -9.57
N GLY A 23 -0.18 2.34 -8.47
CA GLY A 23 -1.17 1.44 -7.89
C GLY A 23 -1.71 1.90 -6.53
N ARG A 24 -2.78 1.23 -6.11
CA ARG A 24 -3.40 1.42 -4.80
C ARG A 24 -3.99 0.12 -4.29
N PHE A 25 -3.96 -0.03 -2.97
CA PHE A 25 -4.71 -1.04 -2.25
C PHE A 25 -5.61 -0.35 -1.23
N VAL A 26 -6.89 -0.67 -1.25
CA VAL A 26 -7.86 -0.29 -0.22
C VAL A 26 -8.52 -1.57 0.25
N PRO A 27 -8.41 -1.96 1.53
CA PRO A 27 -9.15 -3.10 2.02
C PRO A 27 -10.65 -2.81 1.94
N ALA A 28 -11.43 -3.75 1.38
CA ALA A 28 -12.88 -3.67 1.36
C ALA A 28 -13.44 -4.47 2.54
N PHE A 29 -14.32 -3.86 3.34
CA PHE A 29 -15.10 -4.57 4.36
C PHE A 29 -16.59 -4.39 4.11
N PRO A 30 -17.34 -5.49 3.85
CA PRO A 30 -18.78 -5.42 3.77
C PRO A 30 -19.37 -5.09 5.15
N GLY A 31 -20.19 -4.03 5.22
CA GLY A 31 -21.09 -3.79 6.35
C GLY A 31 -20.60 -2.87 7.47
N THR A 32 -19.46 -2.18 7.31
CA THR A 32 -19.04 -1.15 8.27
C THR A 32 -18.46 0.08 7.59
N ASP A 33 -18.98 1.28 7.92
CA ASP A 33 -18.38 2.58 7.58
C ASP A 33 -17.11 2.88 8.41
N ARG A 34 -16.39 1.84 8.86
CA ARG A 34 -15.22 2.00 9.71
C ARG A 34 -14.08 2.63 8.91
N SER A 35 -13.50 3.67 9.50
CA SER A 35 -12.33 4.36 8.98
C SER A 35 -11.16 3.38 8.85
N PHE A 36 -10.63 3.22 7.65
CA PHE A 36 -9.38 2.50 7.45
C PHE A 36 -8.23 3.31 8.06
N GLY A 37 -7.34 2.66 8.78
CA GLY A 37 -6.29 3.33 9.55
C GLY A 37 -4.94 2.75 9.21
N MET A 38 -4.54 2.80 7.93
CA MET A 38 -3.20 2.37 7.54
C MET A 38 -2.17 3.27 8.21
N TRP A 39 -1.37 2.69 9.10
CA TRP A 39 -0.34 3.38 9.86
C TRP A 39 1.04 3.15 9.27
N GLY A 40 1.42 1.88 9.06
CA GLY A 40 2.73 1.51 8.57
C GLY A 40 2.67 0.85 7.20
N VAL A 41 3.70 1.07 6.40
CA VAL A 41 3.97 0.28 5.21
C VAL A 41 5.47 -0.05 5.15
N ALA A 42 5.80 -1.31 4.89
CA ALA A 42 7.16 -1.77 4.65
C ALA A 42 7.20 -2.62 3.38
N VAL A 43 8.26 -2.49 2.61
CA VAL A 43 8.49 -3.28 1.39
C VAL A 43 9.68 -4.19 1.66
N ASP A 44 9.51 -5.47 1.39
CA ASP A 44 10.60 -6.44 1.38
C ASP A 44 11.05 -6.64 -0.09
N PRO A 45 12.25 -6.13 -0.45
CA PRO A 45 12.76 -6.22 -1.82
C PRO A 45 13.15 -7.65 -2.22
N GLU A 46 13.52 -8.52 -1.27
CA GLU A 46 13.93 -9.90 -1.55
C GLU A 46 12.72 -10.74 -1.98
N THR A 47 11.58 -10.57 -1.31
CA THR A 47 10.36 -11.36 -1.57
C THR A 47 9.33 -10.64 -2.44
N ASN A 48 9.52 -9.34 -2.68
CA ASN A 48 8.56 -8.44 -3.32
C ASN A 48 7.21 -8.39 -2.59
N LEU A 49 7.24 -8.46 -1.27
CA LEU A 49 6.05 -8.36 -0.42
C LEU A 49 5.94 -6.97 0.19
N VAL A 50 4.70 -6.51 0.33
CA VAL A 50 4.37 -5.27 1.04
C VAL A 50 3.61 -5.63 2.30
N TYR A 51 4.16 -5.21 3.43
CA TYR A 51 3.55 -5.36 4.74
C TYR A 51 2.89 -4.05 5.12
N ALA A 52 1.65 -4.14 5.60
CA ALA A 52 0.86 -2.97 5.93
C ALA A 52 0.12 -3.17 7.24
N SER A 53 0.26 -2.23 8.17
CA SER A 53 -0.44 -2.26 9.45
C SER A 53 -1.66 -1.34 9.42
N ASP A 54 -2.80 -1.90 9.81
CA ASP A 54 -4.05 -1.21 10.06
C ASP A 54 -4.34 -1.17 11.56
N ILE A 55 -4.77 -0.01 12.06
CA ILE A 55 -5.06 0.19 13.48
C ILE A 55 -6.17 -0.74 14.00
N ASP A 56 -7.14 -1.10 13.17
CA ASP A 56 -8.31 -1.89 13.56
C ASP A 56 -8.20 -3.35 13.10
N GLN A 57 -7.47 -3.63 12.01
CA GLN A 57 -7.47 -4.92 11.31
C GLN A 57 -6.13 -5.66 11.37
N GLY A 58 -5.10 -5.07 11.95
CA GLY A 58 -3.79 -5.73 12.12
C GLY A 58 -2.95 -5.73 10.85
N LEU A 59 -2.37 -6.88 10.47
CA LEU A 59 -1.36 -6.97 9.42
C LEU A 59 -1.94 -7.47 8.09
N TRP A 60 -1.67 -6.72 7.02
CA TRP A 60 -1.89 -7.11 5.64
C TRP A 60 -0.57 -7.48 4.96
N ILE A 61 -0.57 -8.58 4.23
CA ILE A 61 0.55 -9.03 3.40
C ILE A 61 0.09 -9.00 1.95
N LEU A 62 0.68 -8.09 1.18
CA LEU A 62 0.28 -7.80 -0.20
C LEU A 62 1.41 -8.20 -1.16
N ARG A 63 1.02 -8.70 -2.33
CA ARG A 63 1.94 -8.92 -3.44
C ARG A 63 1.60 -7.94 -4.58
N PRO A 64 2.43 -6.92 -4.83
CA PRO A 64 2.21 -5.99 -5.93
C PRO A 64 2.28 -6.69 -7.30
N ARG A 65 1.55 -6.14 -8.27
CA ARG A 65 1.47 -6.63 -9.65
C ARG A 65 1.66 -5.48 -10.62
N GLY A 66 2.03 -5.80 -11.86
CA GLY A 66 2.27 -4.80 -12.90
C GLY A 66 3.35 -3.80 -12.51
N GLU A 67 3.13 -2.53 -12.81
CA GLU A 67 4.08 -1.42 -12.57
C GLU A 67 4.35 -1.13 -11.10
N ALA A 68 3.51 -1.62 -10.18
CA ALA A 68 3.70 -1.45 -8.74
C ALA A 68 4.66 -2.48 -8.12
N ARG A 69 5.20 -3.43 -8.90
CA ARG A 69 6.25 -4.33 -8.40
C ARG A 69 7.48 -3.51 -8.01
N ALA A 70 8.05 -3.80 -6.85
CA ALA A 70 9.35 -3.26 -6.51
C ALA A 70 10.37 -3.81 -7.51
N LEU A 71 11.21 -2.94 -8.05
CA LEU A 71 12.31 -3.36 -8.92
C LEU A 71 13.31 -4.16 -8.08
N PRO A 72 13.92 -5.22 -8.64
CA PRO A 72 14.98 -5.97 -7.98
C PRO A 72 16.20 -5.09 -7.68
#